data_AF-A0A1F8NHY5-F1
#
_entry.id   AF-A0A1F8NHY5-F1
#
_cell.length_a   1.000
_cell.length_b   1.000
_cell.length_c   1.000
_cell.angle_alpha   90.00
_cell.angle_beta   90.00
_cell.angle_gamma   90.00
#
_symmetry.space_group_name_H-M   'P 1'
#
loop_
_entity.id
_entity.type
_entity.pdbx_description
1 polymer ?
#
loop_
_entity_poly.entity_id
_entity_poly.type
_entity_poly.pdbx_seq_one_letter_code
_entity_poly.pdbx_strand_id
1 'polypeptide(L)' 'MTTRRVLVWIASLLFGAAATFGVIQVFGTTMDRFSITNTALVALSMASLAFIWLDYFLKTHYLRS' A
#
# COMPACT_ATOMS: atom_id res chain seq x y z
N MET A 1 3.90 14.75 14.62
CA MET A 1 4.08 13.70 13.60
C MET A 1 5.58 13.56 13.33
N THR A 2 6.22 12.49 13.79
CA THR A 2 7.67 12.26 13.58
C THR A 2 7.94 11.94 12.10
N THR A 3 9.03 12.44 11.51
CA THR A 3 9.37 12.24 10.07
C THR A 3 9.28 10.78 9.62
N ARG A 4 9.72 9.85 10.48
CA ARG A 4 9.64 8.40 10.22
C ARG A 4 8.21 7.90 9.99
N ARG A 5 7.24 8.45 10.73
CA ARG A 5 5.83 8.08 10.60
C ARG A 5 5.28 8.51 9.24
N VAL A 6 5.62 9.72 8.80
CA VAL A 6 5.22 10.21 7.47
C VAL A 6 5.81 9.35 6.36
N LEU A 7 7.08 8.94 6.50
CA LEU A 7 7.73 8.04 5.54
C LEU A 7 7.02 6.68 5.43
N VAL A 8 6.62 6.08 6.56
CA VAL A 8 5.87 4.81 6.54
C VAL A 8 4.60 4.97 5.71
N TRP A 9 3.80 6.01 5.96
CA TRP A 9 2.57 6.26 5.22
C TRP A 9 2.80 6.43 3.72
N ILE A 10 3.72 7.32 3.33
CA ILE A 10 3.99 7.62 1.92
C ILE A 10 4.52 6.37 1.20
N ALA A 11 5.52 5.69 1.76
CA ALA A 11 6.11 4.51 1.15
C ALA A 11 5.09 3.36 1.02
N SER A 12 4.23 3.18 2.02
CA SER A 12 3.17 2.16 1.98
C SER A 12 2.14 2.42 0.89
N LEU A 13 1.68 3.67 0.76
CA LEU A 13 0.73 4.06 -0.28
C LEU A 13 1.33 3.93 -1.68
N LEU A 14 2.58 4.34 -1.86
CA LEU A 14 3.30 4.17 -3.14
C LEU A 14 3.45 2.69 -3.50
N PHE A 15 3.83 1.85 -2.53
CA PHE A 15 3.91 0.40 -2.74
C PHE A 15 2.56 -0.19 -3.13
N GLY A 16 1.48 0.18 -2.42
CA GLY A 16 0.13 -0.29 -2.73
C GLY A 16 -0.31 0.10 -4.14
N ALA A 17 -0.08 1.35 -4.55
CA ALA A 17 -0.39 1.82 -5.90
C ALA A 17 0.42 1.06 -6.98
N ALA A 18 1.72 0.88 -6.77
CA ALA A 18 2.58 0.13 -7.68
C ALA A 18 2.17 -1.35 -7.81
N ALA A 19 1.83 -1.99 -6.69
CA ALA A 19 1.36 -3.36 -6.66
C ALA A 19 0.04 -3.52 -7.43
N THR A 20 -0.91 -2.61 -7.25
CA THR A 20 -2.17 -2.61 -8.00
C THR A 20 -1.95 -2.43 -9.50
N PHE A 21 -1.05 -1.53 -9.90
CA PHE A 21 -0.68 -1.41 -11.31
C PHE A 21 -0.08 -2.71 -11.85
N GLY A 22 0.82 -3.34 -11.10
CA GLY A 22 1.38 -4.66 -11.44
C GLY A 22 0.30 -5.73 -11.62
N VAL A 23 -0.68 -5.80 -10.71
CA VAL A 23 -1.82 -6.72 -10.80
C VAL A 23 -2.60 -6.50 -12.10
N ILE A 24 -2.95 -5.24 -12.41
CA ILE A 24 -3.68 -4.90 -13.64
C ILE A 24 -2.92 -5.37 -14.89
N GLN A 25 -1.60 -5.14 -14.93
CA GLN A 25 -0.75 -5.56 -16.04
C GLN A 25 -0.65 -7.09 -16.15
N VAL A 26 -0.47 -7.80 -15.03
CA VAL A 26 -0.37 -9.27 -15.00
C VAL A 26 -1.65 -9.93 -15.51
N PHE A 27 -2.82 -9.40 -15.14
CA PHE A 27 -4.10 -9.91 -15.60
C PHE A 27 -4.51 -9.38 -16.99
N GLY A 28 -3.71 -8.53 -17.63
CA GLY A 28 -4.00 -7.97 -18.96
C GLY A 28 -5.32 -7.19 -19.00
N THR A 29 -5.70 -6.56 -17.89
CA THR A 29 -6.95 -5.81 -17.75
C THR A 29 -6.70 -4.30 -17.72
N THR A 30 -7.77 -3.52 -17.66
CA THR A 30 -7.71 -2.05 -17.49
C THR A 30 -8.38 -1.65 -16.18
N MET A 31 -8.04 -0.48 -15.63
CA MET A 31 -8.69 0.04 -14.41
C MET A 31 -10.21 0.11 -14.56
N ASP A 32 -10.71 0.49 -15.73
CA ASP A 32 -12.14 0.57 -16.01
C ASP A 32 -12.84 -0.79 -15.94
N ARG A 33 -12.17 -1.85 -16.43
CA ARG A 33 -12.71 -3.22 -16.33
C ARG A 33 -12.49 -3.84 -14.97
N PHE A 34 -11.43 -3.44 -14.27
CA PHE A 34 -11.10 -3.97 -12.96
C PHE A 34 -11.99 -3.38 -11.85
N SER A 35 -12.79 -2.35 -12.14
CA SER A 35 -13.58 -1.56 -11.18
C SER A 35 -12.70 -0.77 -10.20
N ILE A 36 -13.05 0.49 -9.98
CA ILE A 36 -12.40 1.37 -9.01
C ILE A 36 -12.43 0.76 -7.60
N THR A 37 -13.52 0.11 -7.23
CA THR A 37 -13.65 -0.50 -5.90
C THR A 37 -12.62 -1.61 -5.69
N ASN A 38 -12.43 -2.50 -6.66
CA ASN A 38 -11.43 -3.57 -6.54
C ASN A 38 -10.01 -3.01 -6.58
N THR A 39 -9.78 -2.00 -7.43
CA THR A 39 -8.49 -1.29 -7.53
C THR A 39 -8.11 -0.70 -6.17
N ALA A 40 -9.05 -0.03 -5.50
CA ALA A 40 -8.86 0.53 -4.17
C ALA A 40 -8.62 -0.55 -3.11
N LEU A 41 -9.37 -1.67 -3.16
CA LEU A 41 -9.20 -2.78 -2.22
C LEU A 41 -7.82 -3.42 -2.34
N VAL A 42 -7.34 -3.67 -3.57
CA VAL A 42 -5.99 -4.22 -3.79
C VAL A 42 -4.93 -3.23 -3.32
N ALA A 43 -5.08 -1.93 -3.66
CA ALA A 43 -4.12 -0.90 -3.28
C ALA A 43 -4.00 -0.76 -1.77
N LEU A 44 -5.14 -0.70 -1.06
CA LEU A 44 -5.17 -0.60 0.40
C LEU A 44 -4.64 -1.87 1.05
N SER A 45 -5.01 -3.05 0.56
CA SER A 45 -4.52 -4.32 1.12
C SER A 45 -2.99 -4.42 1.01
N MET A 46 -2.44 -4.10 -0.16
CA MET A 46 -0.98 -4.12 -0.39
C MET A 46 -0.26 -3.01 0.39
N ALA A 47 -0.86 -1.82 0.48
CA ALA A 47 -0.34 -0.73 1.30
C ALA A 47 -0.31 -1.11 2.78
N SER A 48 -1.38 -1.73 3.31
CA SER A 48 -1.43 -2.20 4.70
C SER A 48 -0.36 -3.25 4.98
N LEU A 49 -0.10 -4.18 4.07
CA LEU A 49 1.00 -5.13 4.21
C LEU A 49 2.35 -4.40 4.32
N ALA A 50 2.66 -3.50 3.39
CA ALA A 50 3.88 -2.70 3.44
C ALA A 50 3.99 -1.87 4.73
N PHE A 51 2.87 -1.31 5.18
CA PHE A 51 2.79 -0.52 6.40
C PHE A 51 3.21 -1.31 7.64
N ILE A 52 2.72 -2.54 7.79
CA ILE A 52 3.05 -3.40 8.94
C ILE A 52 4.57 -3.67 8.99
N TRP A 53 5.16 -4.00 7.84
CA TRP A 53 6.60 -4.25 7.75
C TRP A 53 7.41 -2.98 7.98
N LEU A 54 7.01 -1.86 7.39
CA LEU A 54 7.70 -0.57 7.56
C LEU A 54 7.59 -0.06 9.00
N ASP A 55 6.45 -0.24 9.68
CA ASP A 55 6.31 0.10 11.11
C ASP A 55 7.30 -0.69 11.96
N TYR A 56 7.48 -1.98 11.66
CA TYR A 56 8.45 -2.84 12.34
C TYR A 56 9.89 -2.36 12.10
N PHE A 57 10.28 -2.09 10.85
CA PHE A 57 11.66 -1.68 10.52
C PHE A 57 12.00 -0.28 11.01
N LEU A 58 11.08 0.67 10.87
CA LEU A 58 11.29 2.08 11.24
C LEU A 58 10.98 2.37 12.71
N LYS A 59 10.50 1.36 13.45
CA LYS A 59 10.14 1.41 14.87
C LYS A 59 9.22 2.60 15.16
N THR A 60 8.16 2.72 14.37
CA THR A 60 7.20 3.83 14.51
C THR A 60 6.11 3.58 15.54
N HIS A 61 6.08 2.38 16.13
CA HIS A 61 5.21 1.97 17.23
C HIS A 61 3.73 2.29 16.95
N TYR A 62 3.27 2.12 15.70
CA TYR A 62 1.86 2.25 15.37
C TYR A 62 1.05 1.07 15.88
N LEU A 63 1.58 -0.15 15.78
CA LEU A 63 0.84 -1.38 16.04
C LEU A 63 1.19 -2.06 17.37
N ARG A 64 2.21 -1.56 18.09
CA ARG A 64 2.63 -2.08 19.40
C ARG A 64 2.77 -0.89 20.34
N SER A 65 2.04 -0.91 21.46
CA SER A 65 2.18 0.05 22.56
C SER A 65 3.33 -0.35 23.46
#